data_AF-A0A514WT86-F1
#
_entry.id   AF-A0A514WT86-F1
#
_cell.length_a   1.000
_cell.length_b   1.000
_cell.length_c   1.000
_cell.angle_alpha   90.00
_cell.angle_beta   90.00
_cell.angle_gamma   90.00
#
_symmetry.space_group_name_H-M   'P 1'
#
loop_
_entity.id
_entity.type
_entity.pdbx_description
1 polymer ?
#
loop_
_entity_poly.entity_id
_entity_poly.type
_entity_poly.pdbx_seq_one_letter_code
_entity_poly.pdbx_strand_id
1 'polypeptide(L)' 'MRVVLAALTTFLIVLFVQTGSAAEASQHPACSMTSEGIFNGQWVKHRIVSGEEVLYGSNTMESIFSQLDSLRARGLCN' A
#
# COMPACT_ATOMS: atom_id res chain seq x y z
N MET A 1 -47.44 8.57 -20.81
CA MET A 1 -47.10 7.43 -19.94
C MET A 1 -45.67 6.89 -20.14
N ARG A 2 -44.97 7.16 -21.26
CA ARG A 2 -43.56 6.72 -21.46
C ARG A 2 -42.51 7.52 -20.67
N VAL A 3 -42.79 8.79 -20.39
CA VAL A 3 -41.86 9.70 -19.69
C VAL A 3 -41.73 9.38 -18.20
N VAL A 4 -42.81 8.89 -17.57
CA VAL A 4 -42.82 8.52 -16.13
C VAL A 4 -41.98 7.27 -15.88
N LEU A 5 -42.03 6.30 -16.79
CA LEU A 5 -41.20 5.09 -16.71
C LEU A 5 -39.70 5.41 -16.81
N ALA A 6 -39.33 6.35 -17.69
CA ALA A 6 -37.93 6.74 -17.89
C ALA A 6 -37.34 7.53 -16.71
N ALA A 7 -38.18 8.23 -15.94
CA ALA A 7 -37.76 8.93 -14.73
C ALA A 7 -37.54 8.00 -13.52
N LEU A 8 -38.29 6.89 -13.45
CA LEU A 8 -38.13 5.89 -12.39
C LEU A 8 -36.84 5.08 -12.55
N THR A 9 -36.44 4.78 -13.79
CA THR A 9 -35.22 4.00 -14.06
C THR A 9 -33.96 4.80 -13.78
N THR A 10 -33.94 6.11 -14.06
CA THR A 10 -32.79 6.97 -13.73
C THR A 10 -32.62 7.17 -12.23
N PHE A 11 -33.71 7.24 -11.46
CA PHE A 11 -33.65 7.37 -9.99
C PHE A 11 -33.07 6.12 -9.31
N LEU A 12 -33.37 4.92 -9.84
CA LEU A 12 -32.83 3.66 -9.33
C LEU A 12 -31.32 3.53 -9.54
N ILE A 13 -30.78 4.02 -10.67
CA ILE A 13 -29.34 3.91 -10.98
C ILE A 13 -28.50 4.76 -10.02
N VAL A 14 -29.00 5.92 -9.58
CA VAL A 14 -28.28 6.82 -8.64
C VAL A 14 -28.08 6.18 -7.27
N LEU A 15 -29.01 5.32 -6.81
CA LEU A 15 -28.89 4.64 -5.51
C LEU A 15 -27.80 3.57 -5.48
N PHE A 16 -27.47 2.95 -6.61
CA PHE A 16 -26.43 1.90 -6.68
C PHE A 16 -25.01 2.44 -6.85
N VAL A 17 -24.84 3.72 -7.21
CA VAL A 17 -23.50 4.32 -7.37
C VAL A 17 -22.85 4.68 -6.03
N GLN A 18 -23.62 4.76 -4.93
CA GLN A 18 -23.09 5.17 -3.62
C GLN A 18 -22.44 4.06 -2.77
N THR A 19 -22.43 2.78 -3.20
CA THR A 19 -21.87 1.68 -2.41
C THR A 19 -20.42 1.31 -2.79
N GLY A 20 -19.70 2.19 -3.47
CA GLY A 20 -18.35 1.95 -4.00
C GLY A 20 -17.18 2.14 -3.03
N SER A 21 -17.40 2.21 -1.71
CA SER A 21 -16.32 2.49 -0.74
C SER A 21 -16.21 1.38 0.29
N ALA A 22 -15.76 0.21 -0.15
CA ALA A 22 -15.41 -0.91 0.73
C ALA A 22 -14.04 -1.48 0.34
N ALA A 23 -13.01 -0.63 0.35
CA ALA A 23 -11.62 -1.07 0.22
C ALA A 23 -10.62 -0.03 0.75
N GLU A 24 -10.89 0.56 1.92
CA GLU A 24 -9.79 1.14 2.72
C GLU A 24 -9.21 0.03 3.60
N ALA A 25 -8.70 -1.03 2.95
CA ALA A 25 -7.89 -2.03 3.61
C ALA A 25 -6.59 -1.32 4.01
N SER A 26 -6.54 -0.82 5.25
CA SER A 26 -5.34 -0.41 5.99
C SER A 26 -4.18 0.03 5.10
N GLN A 27 -4.20 1.30 4.69
CA GLN A 27 -3.27 1.95 3.74
C GLN A 27 -1.79 1.96 4.17
N HIS A 28 -1.39 1.25 5.23
CA HIS A 28 0.01 1.10 5.57
C HIS A 28 0.57 -0.13 4.85
N PRO A 29 1.51 0.05 3.91
CA PRO A 29 2.06 -1.07 3.19
C PRO A 29 2.85 -1.97 4.16
N ALA A 30 2.68 -3.28 4.02
CA ALA A 30 3.42 -4.26 4.80
C ALA A 30 4.89 -4.25 4.36
N CYS A 31 5.79 -3.94 5.28
CA CYS A 31 7.22 -3.99 5.00
C CYS A 31 7.78 -5.36 5.37
N SER A 32 8.47 -5.97 4.42
CA SER A 32 9.19 -7.21 4.63
C SER A 32 10.69 -6.96 4.64
N MET A 33 11.40 -7.74 5.44
CA MET A 33 12.85 -7.78 5.39
C MET A 33 13.28 -8.93 4.47
N THR A 34 14.08 -8.63 3.47
CA THR A 34 14.66 -9.64 2.58
C THR A 34 16.16 -9.71 2.80
N SER A 35 16.69 -10.92 2.71
CA SER A 35 18.13 -11.14 2.61
C SER A 35 18.63 -10.73 1.22
N GLU A 36 19.89 -10.32 1.16
CA GLU A 36 20.84 -10.19 0.03
C GLU A 36 20.32 -9.68 -1.33
N GLY A 37 20.94 -8.62 -1.86
CA GLY A 37 20.59 -8.08 -3.17
C GLY A 37 21.01 -6.64 -3.37
N ILE A 38 20.53 -6.00 -4.45
CA ILE A 38 21.02 -4.68 -4.86
C ILE A 38 20.16 -3.56 -4.28
N PHE A 39 20.80 -2.57 -3.65
CA PHE A 39 20.21 -1.30 -3.28
C PHE A 39 21.15 -0.17 -3.74
N ASN A 40 20.64 0.80 -4.48
CA ASN A 40 21.42 1.91 -5.05
C ASN A 40 22.70 1.46 -5.81
N GLY A 41 22.60 0.36 -6.56
CA GLY A 41 23.72 -0.17 -7.36
C GLY A 41 24.78 -0.92 -6.55
N GLN A 42 24.60 -1.09 -5.23
CA GLN A 42 25.51 -1.86 -4.37
C GLN A 42 24.84 -3.12 -3.86
N TRP A 43 25.62 -4.21 -3.74
CA TRP A 43 25.16 -5.42 -3.07
C TRP A 43 25.13 -5.19 -1.55
N VAL A 44 23.98 -5.46 -0.94
CA VAL A 44 23.73 -5.33 0.49
C VAL A 44 23.18 -6.63 1.05
N LYS A 45 23.57 -6.98 2.28
CA LYS A 45 23.15 -8.23 2.94
C LYS A 45 21.68 -8.25 3.36
N HIS A 46 21.09 -7.09 3.63
CA HIS A 46 19.72 -6.98 4.10
C HIS A 46 19.01 -5.82 3.40
N ARG A 47 17.73 -6.00 3.05
CA ARG A 47 16.89 -4.96 2.45
C ARG A 47 15.53 -4.91 3.12
N ILE A 48 14.96 -3.71 3.17
CA ILE A 48 13.56 -3.48 3.53
C ILE A 48 12.80 -3.23 2.24
N VAL A 49 11.78 -4.03 2.01
CA VAL A 49 10.92 -3.93 0.84
C VAL A 49 9.48 -3.68 1.24
N SER A 50 8.77 -2.91 0.43
CA SER A 50 7.33 -2.66 0.54
C SER A 50 6.70 -3.03 -0.79
N GLY A 51 6.10 -4.23 -0.85
CA GLY A 51 5.70 -4.83 -2.13
C GLY A 51 6.92 -5.11 -3.02
N GLU A 52 7.01 -4.42 -4.15
CA GLU A 52 8.11 -4.56 -5.13
C GLU A 52 9.20 -3.47 -4.98
N GLU A 53 8.96 -2.47 -4.13
CA GLU A 53 9.89 -1.36 -3.92
C GLU A 53 10.90 -1.69 -2.82
N VAL A 54 12.18 -1.42 -3.09
CA VAL A 54 13.25 -1.49 -2.10
C VAL A 54 13.38 -0.12 -1.44
N LEU A 55 12.95 -0.01 -0.19
CA LEU A 55 12.97 1.25 0.58
C LEU A 55 14.36 1.53 1.17
N TYR A 56 15.08 0.49 1.58
CA TYR A 56 16.39 0.62 2.20
C TYR A 56 17.21 -0.65 2.10
N GLY A 57 18.54 -0.51 2.16
CA GLY A 57 19.49 -1.62 2.13
C GLY A 57 20.69 -1.36 3.03
N SER A 58 21.13 -2.38 3.76
CA SER A 58 22.30 -2.30 4.65
C SER A 58 23.04 -3.63 4.77
N ASN A 59 24.31 -3.54 5.17
CA ASN A 59 25.18 -4.69 5.43
C ASN A 59 25.23 -5.10 6.90
N THR A 60 24.59 -4.33 7.80
CA THR A 60 24.53 -4.62 9.22
C THR A 60 23.08 -4.74 9.70
N MET A 61 22.86 -5.61 10.67
CA MET A 61 21.53 -5.90 11.21
C MET A 61 20.98 -4.71 12.02
N GLU A 62 21.83 -4.04 12.81
CA GLU A 62 21.41 -2.89 13.62
C GLU A 62 20.88 -1.73 12.76
N SER A 63 21.55 -1.47 11.65
CA SER A 63 21.16 -0.42 10.69
C SER A 63 19.80 -0.73 10.04
N ILE A 64 19.55 -1.99 9.68
CA ILE A 64 18.24 -2.39 9.15
C ILE A 64 17.14 -2.21 10.19
N PHE A 65 17.34 -2.65 11.42
CA PHE A 65 16.29 -2.56 12.44
C PHE A 65 15.98 -1.11 12.81
N SER A 66 17.01 -0.30 13.00
CA SER A 66 16.85 1.14 13.24
C SER A 66 16.06 1.83 12.12
N GLN A 67 16.36 1.49 10.86
CA GLN A 67 15.63 2.05 9.73
C GLN A 67 14.19 1.52 9.64
N LEU A 68 13.96 0.25 9.93
CA LEU A 68 12.63 -0.36 9.94
C LEU A 68 11.74 0.29 11.00
N ASP A 69 12.27 0.56 12.20
CA ASP A 69 11.54 1.25 13.26
C ASP A 69 11.24 2.71 12.90
N SER A 70 12.17 3.40 12.23
CA SER A 70 11.92 4.74 11.69
C SER A 70 10.79 4.74 10.64
N LEU A 71 10.76 3.73 9.75
CA LEU A 71 9.70 3.60 8.77
C LEU A 71 8.35 3.28 9.41
N ARG A 72 8.32 2.45 10.46
CA ARG A 72 7.12 2.19 11.27
C ARG A 72 6.61 3.43 11.97
N ALA A 73 7.50 4.19 12.62
CA ALA A 73 7.14 5.41 13.32
C ALA A 73 6.53 6.47 12.38
N ARG A 74 6.86 6.43 11.09
CA ARG A 74 6.31 7.32 10.05
C ARG A 74 5.03 6.79 9.40
N GLY A 75 4.54 5.62 9.80
CA GLY A 75 3.40 4.94 9.18
C GLY A 75 3.68 4.42 7.76
N LEU A 76 4.95 4.36 7.35
CA LEU A 76 5.35 3.85 6.03
C LEU A 76 5.52 2.33 6.01
N CYS A 77 5.56 1.71 7.18
CA CYS A 77 5.61 0.27 7.37
C CYS A 77 4.71 -0.11 8.55
N ASN A 78 4.03 -1.24 8.47
CA ASN A 78 3.30 -1.84 9.59
C ASN A 78 3.91 -3.21 9.91
#